data_AF-A0A6A6N0M7-F1
#
_entry.id   AF-A0A6A6N0M7-F1
#
_cell.length_a   1.000
_cell.length_b   1.000
_cell.length_c   1.000
_cell.angle_alpha   90.00
_cell.angle_beta   90.00
_cell.angle_gamma   90.00
#
_symmetry.space_group_name_H-M   'P 1'
#
loop_
_entity.id
_entity.type
_entity.pdbx_description
1 polymer ?
#
loop_
_entity_poly.entity_id
_entity_poly.type
_entity_poly.pdbx_seq_one_letter_code
_entity_poly.pdbx_strand_id
1 'polypeptide(L)'
;MEIDCSTASVNDVLESNFLSSITMENTRLCGFGGWFDVHLRGRRDDPAKQEIELTTAPSIDNATHWGQPVFLLHPPVRMNEGDYLNAFFMIIRSKGKS
;
A
#
# COMPACT_ATOMS: atom_id res chain seq x y z
N MET A 1 -1.19 5.48 2.75
CA MET A 1 0.04 6.09 3.31
C MET A 1 0.73 6.82 2.18
N GLU A 2 1.18 8.04 2.41
CA GLU A 2 1.83 8.87 1.40
C GLU A 2 3.13 9.43 1.97
N ILE A 3 4.15 9.57 1.13
CA ILE A 3 5.46 10.10 1.50
C ILE A 3 5.79 11.25 0.57
N ASP A 4 6.03 12.43 1.13
CA ASP A 4 6.57 13.57 0.40
C ASP A 4 8.09 13.53 0.42
N CYS A 5 8.70 13.13 -0.70
CA CYS A 5 10.16 13.05 -0.85
C CYS A 5 10.89 14.39 -0.64
N SER A 6 10.20 15.53 -0.60
CA SER A 6 10.81 16.83 -0.32
C SER A 6 10.92 17.14 1.18
N THR A 7 10.16 16.46 2.03
CA THR A 7 10.11 16.69 3.49
C THR A 7 10.36 15.45 4.33
N ALA A 8 10.27 14.25 3.74
CA ALA A 8 10.47 12.98 4.43
C ALA A 8 11.84 12.87 5.10
N SER A 9 11.85 12.25 6.28
CA SER A 9 13.02 12.03 7.13
C SER A 9 13.20 10.56 7.48
N VAL A 10 14.43 10.18 7.84
CA VAL A 10 14.77 8.80 8.23
C VAL A 10 14.05 8.35 9.51
N ASN A 11 13.63 9.32 10.33
CA ASN A 11 12.94 9.06 11.61
C ASN A 11 11.43 8.96 11.47
N ASP A 12 10.88 9.13 10.26
CA ASP A 12 9.43 9.08 10.05
C ASP A 12 8.91 7.67 10.28
N VAL A 13 7.89 7.56 11.13
CA VAL A 13 7.15 6.32 11.35
C VAL A 13 5.97 6.29 10.40
N LEU A 14 5.81 5.16 9.74
CA LEU A 14 4.85 4.95 8.68
C LEU A 14 3.67 4.14 9.21
N GLU A 15 2.56 4.82 9.49
CA GLU A 15 1.31 4.24 10.00
C GLU A 15 0.12 4.59 9.11
N SER A 16 -0.86 3.69 9.03
CA SER A 16 -2.11 3.93 8.31
C SER A 16 -3.24 3.08 8.87
N ASN A 17 -4.42 3.67 9.00
CA ASN A 17 -5.66 2.94 9.17
C ASN A 17 -6.33 2.78 7.80
N PHE A 18 -7.04 1.68 7.59
CA PHE A 18 -7.94 1.55 6.46
C PHE A 18 -9.24 0.90 6.92
N LEU A 19 -10.33 1.38 6.32
CA LEU A 19 -11.67 0.84 6.49
C LEU A 19 -12.22 0.53 5.11
N SER A 20 -12.62 -0.72 4.90
CA SER A 20 -13.25 -1.15 3.65
C SER A 20 -14.50 -1.95 3.95
N SER A 21 -15.58 -1.67 3.21
CA SER A 21 -16.71 -2.59 3.12
C SER A 21 -16.33 -3.77 2.21
N ILE A 22 -16.81 -4.95 2.56
CA ILE A 22 -16.69 -6.14 1.73
C ILE A 22 -17.88 -6.16 0.77
N THR A 23 -17.59 -6.21 -0.53
CA THR A 23 -18.60 -6.19 -1.61
C THR A 23 -18.87 -7.58 -2.19
N MET A 24 -18.13 -8.60 -1.74
CA MET A 24 -18.25 -9.96 -2.24
C MET A 24 -18.90 -10.87 -1.21
N GLU A 25 -19.88 -11.66 -1.66
CA GLU A 25 -20.53 -12.67 -0.84
C GLU A 25 -19.68 -13.95 -0.71
N ASN A 26 -19.72 -14.60 0.47
CA ASN A 26 -19.06 -15.88 0.73
C ASN A 26 -17.57 -15.93 0.33
N THR A 27 -16.81 -14.88 0.64
CA THR A 27 -15.39 -14.78 0.34
C THR A 27 -14.52 -15.15 1.54
N ARG A 28 -13.21 -15.28 1.30
CA ARG A 28 -12.21 -15.49 2.34
C ARG A 28 -11.11 -14.45 2.20
N LEU A 29 -10.89 -13.70 3.27
CA LEU A 29 -9.73 -12.85 3.41
C LEU A 29 -8.51 -13.72 3.74
N CYS A 30 -7.63 -13.90 2.75
CA CYS A 30 -6.45 -14.76 2.84
C CYS A 30 -5.14 -13.99 3.09
N GLY A 31 -5.17 -12.66 3.04
CA GLY A 31 -3.97 -11.84 3.20
C GLY A 31 -4.13 -10.44 2.60
N PHE A 32 -3.03 -9.70 2.60
CA PHE A 32 -2.92 -8.35 2.06
C PHE A 32 -1.84 -8.31 0.98
N GLY A 33 -2.15 -7.72 -0.17
CA GLY A 33 -1.15 -7.35 -1.17
C GLY A 33 -0.74 -5.89 -0.98
N GLY A 34 0.57 -5.64 -0.93
CA GLY A 34 1.12 -4.28 -0.95
C GLY A 34 1.60 -3.90 -2.34
N TRP A 35 1.53 -2.61 -2.67
CA TRP A 35 2.16 -2.01 -3.85
C TRP A 35 2.48 -0.55 -3.53
N PHE A 36 3.12 0.16 -4.47
CA PHE A 36 3.40 1.58 -4.31
C PHE A 36 3.25 2.33 -5.64
N ASP A 37 3.03 3.62 -5.52
CA ASP A 37 2.98 4.57 -6.62
C ASP A 37 4.06 5.64 -6.41
N VAL A 38 4.71 6.07 -7.50
CA VAL A 38 5.70 7.15 -7.50
C VAL A 38 5.25 8.22 -8.47
N HIS A 39 5.17 9.46 -7.98
CA HIS A 39 4.79 10.61 -8.78
C HIS A 39 5.97 11.56 -8.97
N LEU A 40 6.25 11.91 -10.22
CA LEU A 40 7.25 12.89 -10.62
C LEU A 40 6.51 14.18 -10.98
N ARG A 41 6.31 15.08 -9.99
CA ARG A 41 5.54 16.34 -10.14
C ARG A 41 6.37 17.61 -10.05
N GLY A 42 7.67 17.51 -9.74
CA GLY A 42 8.50 18.66 -9.42
C GLY A 42 8.18 19.24 -8.04
N ARG A 43 8.58 20.48 -7.78
CA ARG A 43 8.25 21.21 -6.54
C ARG A 43 7.07 22.14 -6.77
N ARG A 44 6.40 22.56 -5.70
CA ARG A 44 5.30 23.53 -5.80
C ARG A 44 5.73 24.85 -6.47
N ASP A 45 6.94 25.31 -6.16
CA ASP A 45 7.49 26.56 -6.72
C ASP A 45 8.19 26.37 -8.07
N ASP A 46 8.42 25.12 -8.50
CA ASP A 46 9.01 24.76 -9.78
C ASP A 46 8.40 23.42 -10.26
N PRO A 47 7.17 23.46 -10.78
CA PRO A 47 6.43 22.25 -11.13
C PRO A 47 6.97 21.59 -12.40
N ALA A 48 6.79 20.27 -12.49
CA ALA A 48 7.14 19.54 -13.70
C ALA A 48 6.28 20.01 -14.89
N LYS A 49 6.87 20.07 -16.08
CA LYS A 49 6.13 20.37 -17.33
C LYS A 49 5.07 19.32 -17.63
N GLN A 50 5.32 18.09 -17.22
CA GLN A 50 4.41 16.96 -17.34
C GLN A 50 4.60 16.08 -16.11
N GLU A 51 3.50 15.76 -15.44
CA GLU A 51 3.52 14.78 -14.35
C GLU A 51 3.64 13.37 -14.92
N ILE A 52 4.48 12.56 -14.30
CA ILE A 52 4.65 11.15 -14.63
C ILE A 52 4.34 10.32 -13.39
N GLU A 53 3.61 9.23 -13.59
CA GLU A 53 3.30 8.25 -12.55
C GLU A 53 3.86 6.88 -12.93
N LEU A 54 4.49 6.24 -11.95
CA LEU A 54 4.85 4.83 -12.00
C LEU A 54 4.09 4.11 -10.89
N THR A 55 3.21 3.20 -11.25
CA THR A 55 2.47 2.34 -10.31
C THR A 55 2.96 0.89 -10.38
N THR A 56 2.97 0.21 -9.24
CA THR A 56 3.12 -1.25 -9.17
C THR A 56 1.82 -1.97 -8.80
N ALA A 57 0.68 -1.29 -8.95
CA ALA A 57 -0.64 -1.88 -8.68
C ALA A 57 -0.87 -3.17 -9.48
N PRO A 58 -1.74 -4.07 -8.99
CA PRO A 58 -2.11 -5.28 -9.72
C PRO A 58 -2.58 -4.96 -11.14
N SER A 59 -1.90 -5.53 -12.14
CA SER A 59 -2.21 -5.35 -13.55
C SER A 59 -1.92 -6.62 -14.33
N ILE A 60 -2.78 -6.94 -15.30
CA ILE A 60 -2.59 -8.07 -16.22
C ILE A 60 -1.50 -7.74 -17.23
N ASP A 61 -1.48 -6.51 -17.74
CA ASP A 61 -0.62 -6.10 -18.86
C ASP A 61 0.63 -5.33 -18.43
N ASN A 62 0.59 -4.67 -17.26
CA ASN A 62 1.64 -3.75 -16.81
C ASN A 62 2.41 -4.29 -15.59
N ALA A 63 2.85 -5.54 -15.67
CA ALA A 63 3.65 -6.13 -14.61
C ALA A 63 5.01 -5.41 -14.49
N THR A 64 5.40 -5.12 -13.25
CA THR A 64 6.73 -4.58 -12.94
C THR A 64 7.57 -5.65 -12.24
N HIS A 65 8.91 -5.51 -12.26
CA HIS A 65 9.80 -6.45 -11.59
C HIS A 65 9.65 -6.48 -10.06
N TRP A 66 9.02 -5.47 -9.46
CA TRP A 66 8.71 -5.45 -8.02
C TRP A 66 7.57 -6.40 -7.66
N GLY A 67 6.63 -6.63 -8.59
CA GLY A 67 5.40 -7.35 -8.31
C GLY A 67 4.62 -6.73 -7.15
N GLN A 68 4.03 -7.58 -6.32
CA GLN A 68 3.33 -7.17 -5.11
C GLN A 68 3.75 -8.07 -3.93
N PRO A 69 4.34 -7.55 -2.85
CA PRO A 69 4.52 -8.32 -1.62
C PRO A 69 3.16 -8.75 -1.05
N VAL A 70 3.07 -10.02 -0.64
CA VAL A 70 1.85 -10.60 -0.06
C VAL A 70 2.09 -10.98 1.40
N PHE A 71 1.24 -10.45 2.29
CA PHE A 71 1.21 -10.77 3.71
C PHE A 71 0.03 -11.72 3.98
N LEU A 72 0.31 -13.01 4.12
CA LEU A 72 -0.72 -14.03 4.29
C LEU A 72 -1.35 -13.99 5.69
N LEU A 73 -2.67 -14.17 5.74
CA LEU A 73 -3.43 -14.38 6.97
C LEU A 73 -3.68 -15.87 7.16
N HIS A 74 -3.34 -16.37 8.34
CA HIS A 74 -3.61 -17.75 8.73
C HIS A 74 -4.24 -17.82 10.12
N PRO A 75 -5.42 -18.46 10.28
CA PRO A 75 -6.25 -19.01 9.21
C PRO A 75 -6.94 -17.90 8.38
N PRO A 76 -7.36 -18.17 7.13
CA PRO A 76 -8.18 -17.24 6.36
C PRO A 76 -9.49 -16.91 7.09
N VAL A 77 -9.91 -15.65 7.02
CA VAL A 77 -11.14 -15.17 7.68
C VAL A 77 -12.29 -15.19 6.69
N ARG A 78 -13.43 -15.80 7.05
CA ARG A 78 -14.63 -15.73 6.21
C ARG A 78 -15.22 -14.33 6.30
N MET A 79 -15.56 -13.76 5.15
CA MET A 79 -16.20 -12.46 5.03
C MET A 79 -17.38 -12.57 4.07
N ASN A 80 -18.43 -11.79 4.32
CA ASN A 80 -19.60 -11.67 3.46
C ASN A 80 -19.82 -10.22 3.05
N GLU A 81 -20.71 -10.03 2.09
CA GLU A 81 -21.13 -8.69 1.69
C GLU A 81 -21.71 -7.93 2.89
N GLY A 82 -21.30 -6.68 3.06
CA GLY A 82 -21.71 -5.83 4.17
C GLY A 82 -20.86 -5.96 5.44
N ASP A 83 -19.94 -6.93 5.51
CA ASP A 83 -18.92 -6.94 6.55
C ASP A 83 -17.95 -5.76 6.37
N TYR A 84 -17.35 -5.31 7.47
CA TYR A 84 -16.36 -4.24 7.48
C TYR A 84 -14.99 -4.75 7.90
N LEU A 85 -14.00 -4.48 7.07
CA LEU A 85 -12.60 -4.69 7.40
C LEU A 85 -12.00 -3.39 7.90
N ASN A 86 -11.73 -3.34 9.20
CA ASN A 86 -10.96 -2.27 9.84
C ASN A 86 -9.58 -2.84 10.19
N ALA A 87 -8.53 -2.28 9.62
CA ALA A 87 -7.18 -2.66 10.00
C ALA A 87 -6.20 -1.50 10.03
N PHE A 88 -5.17 -1.70 10.84
CA PHE A 88 -4.10 -0.76 11.12
C PHE A 88 -2.78 -1.38 10.69
N PHE A 89 -2.03 -0.64 9.88
CA PHE A 89 -0.69 -1.00 9.46
C PHE A 89 0.32 -0.06 10.09
N MET A 90 1.43 -0.64 10.54
CA MET A 90 2.58 0.07 11.05
C MET A 90 3.85 -0.54 10.46
N ILE A 91 4.65 0.27 9.78
CA ILE A 91 5.91 -0.13 9.16
C ILE A 91 7.05 0.41 10.00
N ILE A 92 7.78 -0.49 10.65
CA ILE A 92 8.95 -0.17 11.49
C ILE A 92 10.18 -0.87 10.94
N ARG A 93 11.30 -0.14 10.90
CA ARG A 93 12.61 -0.72 10.62
C ARG A 93 13.05 -1.55 11.82
N SER A 94 13.22 -2.86 11.63
CA SER A 94 13.76 -3.73 12.68
C SER A 94 15.22 -3.36 12.99
N LYS A 95 15.60 -3.35 14.26
CA LYS A 95 17.00 -3.35 14.67
C LYS A 95 17.55 -4.73 14.31
N GLY A 96 18.33 -4.82 13.24
CA GLY A 96 18.94 -6.08 12.82
C GLY A 96 19.67 -6.75 13.99
N LYS A 97 19.59 -8.08 14.09
CA LYS A 97 20.55 -8.84 14.90
C LYS A 97 21.91 -8.69 14.22
N SER A 98 22.85 -8.01 14.88
CA SER A 98 24.27 -8.00 14.53
C SER A 98 24.87 -9.39 14.72
#